data_AF-A0A8H7BGF5-F1
#
_entry.id   AF-A0A8H7BGF5-F1
#
_cell.length_a   1.000
_cell.length_b   1.000
_cell.length_c   1.000
_cell.angle_alpha   90.00
_cell.angle_beta   90.00
_cell.angle_gamma   90.00
#
_symmetry.space_group_name_H-M   'P 1'
#
loop_
_entity.id
_entity.type
_entity.pdbx_description
1 polymer ?
#
loop_
_entity_poly.entity_id
_entity_poly.type
_entity_poly.pdbx_seq_one_letter_code
_entity_poly.pdbx_strand_id
1 'polypeptide(L)'
;MAMLNPMPYEFLGVRHKPNLNNFFGFIYAKVTVPSSVKVPVLPWKDPETEDTIYPRGFFTGHYFSEELKAVEKLGYKVECYIGYEFSQQSLFNEYVNHFYEAKSKAKERWNFEFLTKEEAANKMFYTYAHEVVELNENHLILVSDTTPSRELLEAQDTDSVFVQNPLPQDIVGSGLGQFKDELK
;
A
#
# COMPACT_ATOMS: atom_id res chain seq x y z
N MET A 1 7.14 -0.15 8.84
CA MET A 1 6.24 -1.33 8.76
C MET A 1 4.82 -0.83 8.59
N ALA A 2 4.05 -1.32 7.61
CA ALA A 2 2.75 -0.75 7.23
C ALA A 2 1.70 -0.77 8.37
N MET A 3 1.71 -1.83 9.20
CA MET A 3 0.73 -2.01 10.30
C MET A 3 0.90 -1.04 11.48
N LEU A 4 2.02 -0.33 11.58
CA LEU A 4 2.23 0.69 12.62
C LEU A 4 1.71 2.08 12.20
N ASN A 5 1.36 2.24 10.92
CA ASN A 5 0.78 3.47 10.44
C ASN A 5 -0.67 3.62 10.95
N PRO A 6 -1.18 4.86 11.05
CA PRO A 6 -2.58 5.08 11.34
C PRO A 6 -3.47 4.41 10.27
N MET A 7 -4.48 3.69 10.73
CA MET A 7 -5.46 3.00 9.88
C MET A 7 -6.82 3.73 9.94
N PRO A 8 -7.64 3.65 8.88
CA PRO A 8 -9.03 4.12 8.94
C PRO A 8 -9.81 3.37 10.02
N TYR A 9 -10.56 4.07 10.86
CA TYR A 9 -11.31 3.45 11.95
C TYR A 9 -12.81 3.71 11.83
N GLU A 10 -13.27 4.91 12.18
CA GLU A 10 -14.68 5.28 12.10
C GLU A 10 -14.96 6.07 10.84
N PHE A 11 -16.06 5.73 10.15
CA PHE A 11 -16.54 6.49 9.00
C PHE A 11 -17.11 7.85 9.46
N LEU A 12 -16.50 8.94 8.97
CA LEU A 12 -16.87 10.32 9.31
C LEU A 12 -17.82 10.96 8.28
N GLY A 13 -17.91 10.38 7.08
CA GLY A 13 -18.85 10.81 6.05
C GLY A 13 -18.23 10.97 4.66
N VAL A 14 -19.05 11.42 3.72
CA VAL A 14 -18.66 11.67 2.33
C VAL A 14 -18.25 13.13 2.13
N ARG A 15 -17.22 13.37 1.32
CA ARG A 15 -16.73 14.68 0.91
C ARG A 15 -16.69 14.76 -0.61
N HIS A 16 -17.22 15.84 -1.18
CA HIS A 16 -17.11 16.11 -2.61
C HIS A 16 -15.86 16.95 -2.88
N LYS A 17 -15.03 16.50 -3.83
CA LYS A 17 -13.74 17.12 -4.18
C LYS A 17 -12.87 17.39 -2.95
N PRO A 18 -12.55 16.36 -2.15
CA PRO A 18 -11.73 16.55 -0.95
C PRO A 18 -10.34 17.08 -1.31
N ASN A 19 -9.79 17.93 -0.45
CA ASN A 19 -8.38 18.32 -0.54
C ASN A 19 -7.51 17.16 -0.04
N LEU A 20 -6.71 16.58 -0.95
CA LEU A 20 -5.90 15.40 -0.67
C LEU A 20 -4.99 15.56 0.55
N ASN A 21 -4.36 16.73 0.73
CA ASN A 21 -3.40 16.95 1.83
C ASN A 21 -4.01 16.81 3.23
N ASN A 22 -5.28 17.20 3.37
CA ASN A 22 -5.97 17.24 4.67
C ASN A 22 -7.01 16.12 4.80
N PHE A 23 -7.04 15.19 3.85
CA PHE A 23 -8.02 14.13 3.82
C PHE A 23 -7.39 12.80 4.26
N PHE A 24 -8.15 12.02 5.02
CA PHE A 24 -7.76 10.67 5.42
C PHE A 24 -8.93 9.71 5.18
N GLY A 25 -8.69 8.67 4.40
CA GLY A 25 -9.70 7.71 3.97
C GLY A 25 -9.52 7.31 2.51
N PHE A 26 -10.62 6.95 1.85
CA PHE A 26 -10.60 6.48 0.46
C PHE A 26 -11.13 7.56 -0.49
N ILE A 27 -10.51 7.72 -1.65
CA ILE A 27 -10.86 8.75 -2.63
C ILE A 27 -11.07 8.10 -4.00
N TYR A 28 -12.22 8.35 -4.61
CA TYR A 28 -12.41 8.21 -6.04
C TYR A 28 -11.72 9.38 -6.75
N ALA A 29 -10.63 9.08 -7.45
CA ALA A 29 -9.79 10.08 -8.08
C ALA A 29 -9.42 9.68 -9.52
N LYS A 30 -9.19 10.69 -10.35
CA LYS A 30 -8.46 10.54 -11.61
C LYS A 30 -6.98 10.74 -11.34
N VAL A 31 -6.18 9.78 -11.75
CA VAL A 31 -4.73 9.79 -11.60
C VAL A 31 -4.12 9.95 -12.98
N THR A 32 -3.16 10.85 -13.12
CA THR A 32 -2.35 11.00 -14.34
C THR A 32 -0.89 10.74 -14.00
N VAL A 33 -0.34 9.71 -14.64
CA VAL A 33 1.06 9.30 -14.50
C VAL A 33 1.93 10.18 -15.40
N PRO A 34 2.96 10.86 -14.87
CA PRO A 34 3.86 11.66 -15.69
C PRO A 34 4.75 10.74 -16.54
N SER A 35 5.14 11.19 -17.72
CA SER A 35 6.02 10.42 -18.61
C SER A 35 7.42 10.15 -18.02
N SER A 36 7.79 10.87 -16.96
CA SER A 36 9.04 10.67 -16.21
C SER A 36 9.04 9.41 -15.34
N VAL A 37 7.86 8.90 -14.95
CA VAL A 37 7.73 7.69 -14.14
C VAL A 37 7.81 6.47 -15.04
N LYS A 38 8.94 5.74 -14.95
CA LYS A 38 9.21 4.54 -15.76
C LYS A 38 8.42 3.31 -15.30
N VAL A 39 8.21 3.17 -13.99
CA VAL A 39 7.51 2.05 -13.37
C VAL A 39 6.32 2.61 -12.59
N PRO A 40 5.09 2.47 -13.11
CA PRO A 40 3.91 2.92 -12.38
C PRO A 40 3.70 2.08 -11.13
N VAL A 41 3.33 2.73 -10.02
CA VAL A 41 3.19 2.07 -8.71
C VAL A 41 1.74 1.90 -8.27
N LEU A 42 0.79 2.53 -8.96
CA LEU A 42 -0.62 2.41 -8.62
C LEU A 42 -1.27 1.29 -9.43
N PRO A 43 -1.85 0.29 -8.76
CA PRO A 43 -2.61 -0.75 -9.42
C PRO A 43 -3.93 -0.17 -9.94
N TRP A 44 -4.39 -0.71 -11.04
CA TRP A 44 -5.71 -0.45 -11.59
C TRP A 44 -6.27 -1.77 -12.10
N LYS A 45 -7.47 -2.11 -11.64
CA LYS A 45 -8.17 -3.31 -12.11
C LYS A 45 -8.86 -2.96 -13.42
N ASP A 46 -8.43 -3.62 -14.48
CA ASP A 46 -9.01 -3.45 -15.80
C ASP A 46 -10.44 -4.02 -15.79
N PRO A 47 -11.47 -3.21 -16.08
CA PRO A 47 -12.85 -3.67 -16.04
C PRO A 47 -13.19 -4.67 -17.17
N GLU A 48 -12.38 -4.75 -18.23
CA GLU A 48 -12.63 -5.66 -19.35
C GLU A 48 -11.96 -7.03 -19.14
N THR A 49 -10.71 -7.03 -18.69
CA THR A 49 -9.92 -8.26 -18.49
C THR A 49 -9.99 -8.80 -17.07
N GLU A 50 -10.48 -7.99 -16.12
CA GLU A 50 -10.40 -8.20 -14.67
C GLU A 50 -8.97 -8.31 -14.11
N ASP A 51 -7.96 -8.06 -14.94
CA ASP A 51 -6.56 -8.13 -14.54
C ASP A 51 -6.14 -6.87 -13.77
N THR A 52 -5.30 -7.06 -12.75
CA THR A 52 -4.63 -5.94 -12.08
C THR A 52 -3.41 -5.52 -12.90
N ILE A 53 -3.50 -4.35 -13.52
CA ILE A 53 -2.43 -3.75 -14.30
C ILE A 53 -1.89 -2.47 -13.64
N TYR A 54 -0.73 -2.03 -14.10
CA TYR A 54 -0.09 -0.79 -13.67
C TYR A 54 0.02 0.16 -14.86
N PRO A 55 -1.06 0.88 -15.19
CA PRO A 55 -1.17 1.61 -16.44
C PRO A 55 -0.33 2.89 -16.43
N ARG A 56 -0.02 3.38 -17.63
CA ARG A 56 0.54 4.72 -17.88
C ARG A 56 -0.54 5.60 -18.49
N GLY A 57 -0.35 6.92 -18.45
CA GLY A 57 -1.37 7.87 -18.93
C GLY A 57 -2.32 8.25 -17.80
N PHE A 58 -3.62 8.19 -18.02
CA PHE A 58 -4.62 8.54 -17.02
C PHE A 58 -5.62 7.41 -16.80
N PHE A 59 -6.08 7.27 -15.56
CA PHE A 59 -7.09 6.30 -15.16
C PHE A 59 -7.85 6.83 -13.94
N THR A 60 -9.02 6.25 -13.67
CA THR A 60 -9.85 6.59 -12.51
C THR A 60 -10.04 5.37 -11.63
N GLY A 61 -10.00 5.56 -10.31
CA GLY A 61 -10.18 4.48 -9.36
C GLY A 61 -10.36 4.97 -7.93
N HIS A 62 -10.69 4.04 -7.03
CA HIS A 62 -10.73 4.28 -5.60
C HIS A 62 -9.38 3.93 -5.00
N TYR A 63 -8.77 4.89 -4.31
CA TYR A 63 -7.45 4.73 -3.71
C TYR A 63 -7.44 5.21 -2.28
N PHE A 64 -6.56 4.63 -1.47
CA PHE A 64 -6.34 5.16 -0.13
C PHE A 64 -5.59 6.50 -0.24
N SER A 65 -6.04 7.48 0.52
CA SER A 65 -5.50 8.85 0.49
C SER A 65 -4.00 8.92 0.72
N GLU A 66 -3.43 8.05 1.57
CA GLU A 66 -1.98 8.02 1.81
C GLU A 66 -1.19 7.49 0.60
N GLU A 67 -1.76 6.57 -0.18
CA GLU A 67 -1.16 6.12 -1.44
C GLU A 67 -1.16 7.26 -2.47
N LEU A 68 -2.26 8.00 -2.56
CA LEU A 68 -2.37 9.17 -3.43
C LEU A 68 -1.36 10.27 -3.04
N LYS A 69 -1.21 10.55 -1.73
CA LYS A 69 -0.19 11.48 -1.22
C LYS A 69 1.23 11.01 -1.53
N ALA A 70 1.48 9.69 -1.48
CA ALA A 70 2.79 9.13 -1.79
C ALA A 70 3.13 9.31 -3.28
N VAL A 71 2.17 9.05 -4.19
CA VAL A 71 2.43 9.20 -5.63
C VAL A 71 2.49 10.65 -6.10
N GLU A 72 1.81 11.59 -5.43
CA GLU A 72 1.99 13.02 -5.72
C GLU A 72 3.45 13.45 -5.57
N LYS A 73 4.17 12.91 -4.57
CA LYS A 73 5.61 13.16 -4.39
C LYS A 73 6.46 12.60 -5.53
N LEU A 74 5.95 11.59 -6.25
CA LEU A 74 6.56 11.00 -7.44
C LEU A 74 6.19 11.77 -8.74
N GLY A 75 5.43 12.86 -8.64
CA GLY A 75 5.03 13.72 -9.75
C GLY A 75 3.72 13.32 -10.43
N TYR A 76 2.95 12.40 -9.83
CA TYR A 76 1.61 12.09 -10.30
C TYR A 76 0.69 13.30 -10.10
N LYS A 77 -0.24 13.50 -11.04
CA LYS A 77 -1.32 14.47 -10.87
C LYS A 77 -2.57 13.73 -10.44
N VAL A 78 -3.14 14.14 -9.30
CA VAL A 78 -4.34 13.53 -8.73
C VAL A 78 -5.47 14.55 -8.73
N GLU A 79 -6.60 14.20 -9.36
CA GLU A 79 -7.84 14.97 -9.33
C GLU A 79 -8.87 14.22 -8.48
N CYS A 80 -9.19 14.74 -7.29
CA CYS A 80 -10.14 14.13 -6.38
C CYS A 80 -11.60 14.44 -6.77
N TYR A 81 -12.46 13.41 -6.84
CA TYR A 81 -13.89 13.58 -7.12
C TYR A 81 -14.75 13.37 -5.87
N ILE A 82 -14.63 12.22 -5.21
CA ILE A 82 -15.43 11.85 -4.04
C ILE A 82 -14.49 11.20 -3.01
N GLY A 83 -14.60 11.60 -1.75
CA GLY A 83 -13.86 11.00 -0.64
C GLY A 83 -14.78 10.43 0.42
N TYR A 84 -14.44 9.26 0.93
CA TYR A 84 -15.00 8.62 2.11
C TYR A 84 -14.03 8.84 3.28
N GLU A 85 -14.37 9.77 4.17
CA GLU A 85 -13.49 10.23 5.24
C GLU A 85 -13.57 9.30 6.45
N PHE A 86 -12.43 9.02 7.07
CA PHE A 86 -12.32 8.17 8.25
C PHE A 86 -11.48 8.81 9.35
N SER A 87 -11.75 8.45 10.60
CA SER A 87 -10.85 8.74 11.72
C SER A 87 -9.59 7.86 11.64
N GLN A 88 -8.52 8.32 12.29
CA GLN A 88 -7.23 7.65 12.33
C GLN A 88 -7.04 6.91 13.66
N GLN A 89 -6.66 5.65 13.63
CA GLN A 89 -6.31 4.91 14.84
C GLN A 89 -5.14 3.93 14.59
N SER A 90 -4.23 3.85 15.57
CA SER A 90 -3.18 2.83 15.60
C SER A 90 -3.71 1.54 16.22
N LEU A 91 -4.35 0.70 15.41
CA LEU A 91 -4.99 -0.53 15.87
C LEU A 91 -3.99 -1.62 16.29
N PHE A 92 -2.81 -1.64 15.68
CA PHE A 92 -1.88 -2.78 15.82
C PHE A 92 -0.62 -2.47 16.64
N ASN A 93 -0.48 -1.27 17.22
CA ASN A 93 0.74 -0.88 17.93
C ASN A 93 1.07 -1.84 19.08
N GLU A 94 0.11 -2.10 19.97
CA GLU A 94 0.32 -2.98 21.12
C GLU A 94 0.62 -4.42 20.66
N TYR A 95 -0.12 -4.90 19.66
CA TYR A 95 0.06 -6.24 19.10
C TYR A 95 1.43 -6.41 18.45
N VAL A 96 1.81 -5.53 17.53
CA VAL A 96 3.10 -5.59 16.81
C VAL A 96 4.27 -5.45 17.78
N ASN A 97 4.18 -4.53 18.75
CA ASN A 97 5.25 -4.36 19.74
C ASN A 97 5.40 -5.59 20.64
N HIS A 98 4.31 -6.21 21.06
CA HIS A 98 4.34 -7.45 21.84
C HIS A 98 5.12 -8.56 21.12
N PHE A 99 4.82 -8.80 19.84
CA PHE A 99 5.50 -9.84 19.06
C PHE A 99 6.92 -9.44 18.63
N TYR A 100 7.16 -8.16 18.35
CA TYR A 100 8.51 -7.68 18.05
C TYR A 100 9.44 -7.86 19.25
N GLU A 101 9.00 -7.53 20.45
CA GLU A 101 9.77 -7.77 21.67
C GLU A 101 10.02 -9.27 21.90
N ALA A 102 9.00 -10.11 21.69
CA ALA A 102 9.15 -11.56 21.78
C ALA A 102 10.17 -12.09 20.76
N LYS A 103 10.15 -11.61 19.51
CA LYS A 103 11.10 -11.98 18.44
C LYS A 103 12.52 -11.49 18.74
N SER A 104 12.66 -10.30 19.31
CA SER A 104 13.96 -9.73 19.73
C SER A 104 14.60 -10.57 20.84
N LYS A 105 13.83 -10.94 21.87
CA LYS A 105 14.28 -11.80 22.99
C LYS A 105 14.55 -13.24 22.55
N ALA A 106 13.84 -13.72 21.54
CA ALA A 106 13.98 -15.07 21.00
C ALA A 106 15.23 -15.33 20.16
N LYS A 107 15.91 -14.30 19.64
CA LYS A 107 17.21 -14.50 18.96
C LYS A 107 18.26 -15.17 19.86
N GLU A 108 18.05 -15.22 21.18
CA GLU A 108 18.89 -15.98 22.12
C GLU A 108 18.53 -17.48 22.24
N ARG A 109 17.38 -17.95 21.71
CA ARG A 109 16.98 -19.36 21.74
C ARG A 109 16.17 -19.75 20.51
N TRP A 110 16.79 -20.53 19.62
CA TRP A 110 16.10 -21.18 18.49
C TRP A 110 15.05 -22.18 18.99
N ASN A 111 13.77 -21.86 18.84
CA ASN A 111 12.66 -22.78 19.07
C ASN A 111 11.61 -22.64 17.96
N PHE A 112 11.07 -23.74 17.47
CA PHE A 112 10.18 -23.86 16.28
C PHE A 112 8.80 -23.15 16.37
N GLU A 113 8.54 -22.34 17.42
CA GLU A 113 7.26 -21.67 17.67
C GLU A 113 7.06 -20.32 16.92
N PHE A 114 8.02 -19.90 16.08
CA PHE A 114 8.02 -18.58 15.45
C PHE A 114 7.23 -18.49 14.14
N LEU A 115 7.09 -19.58 13.39
CA LEU A 115 6.42 -19.58 12.08
C LEU A 115 4.91 -19.32 12.20
N THR A 116 4.28 -19.77 13.29
CA THR A 116 2.83 -19.62 13.50
C THR A 116 2.39 -18.20 13.84
N LYS A 117 3.30 -17.32 14.25
CA LYS A 117 2.99 -15.98 14.77
C LYS A 117 3.03 -14.89 13.70
N GLU A 118 3.94 -15.01 12.73
CA GLU A 118 4.00 -14.11 11.57
C GLU A 118 2.81 -14.35 10.63
N GLU A 119 2.44 -15.62 10.45
CA GLU A 119 1.21 -16.03 9.76
C GLU A 119 -0.06 -15.47 10.44
N ALA A 120 -0.10 -15.42 11.78
CA ALA A 120 -1.25 -14.89 12.51
C ALA A 120 -1.42 -13.37 12.33
N ALA A 121 -0.31 -12.61 12.33
CA ALA A 121 -0.34 -11.17 12.07
C ALA A 121 -0.82 -10.87 10.64
N ASN A 122 -0.28 -11.60 9.66
CA ASN A 122 -0.72 -11.49 8.27
C ASN A 122 -2.21 -11.87 8.12
N LYS A 123 -2.65 -12.94 8.78
CA LYS A 123 -4.06 -13.38 8.77
C LYS A 123 -5.02 -12.32 9.33
N MET A 124 -4.66 -11.62 10.41
CA MET A 124 -5.48 -10.53 10.95
C MET A 124 -5.60 -9.35 9.97
N PHE A 125 -4.51 -8.99 9.29
CA PHE A 125 -4.53 -7.94 8.28
C PHE A 125 -5.46 -8.29 7.11
N TYR A 126 -5.42 -9.55 6.64
CA TYR A 126 -6.32 -10.03 5.58
C TYR A 126 -7.80 -10.00 6.00
N THR A 127 -8.14 -10.39 7.24
CA THR A 127 -9.52 -10.34 7.73
C THR A 127 -10.04 -8.90 7.76
N TYR A 128 -9.23 -7.96 8.25
CA TYR A 128 -9.60 -6.55 8.31
C TYR A 128 -9.78 -5.94 6.91
N ALA A 129 -8.90 -6.28 5.96
CA ALA A 129 -9.04 -5.83 4.57
C ALA A 129 -10.34 -6.33 3.92
N HIS A 130 -10.75 -7.57 4.18
CA HIS A 130 -12.00 -8.13 3.66
C HIS A 130 -13.24 -7.39 4.19
N GLU A 131 -13.27 -7.05 5.47
CA GLU A 131 -14.41 -6.36 6.10
C GLU A 131 -14.59 -4.93 5.54
N VAL A 132 -13.48 -4.26 5.18
CA VAL A 132 -13.50 -2.93 4.55
C VAL A 132 -13.97 -2.98 3.08
N VAL A 133 -13.76 -4.10 2.38
CA VAL A 133 -14.12 -4.28 0.97
C VAL A 133 -15.62 -4.52 0.78
N GLU A 134 -16.28 -5.31 1.65
CA GLU A 134 -17.73 -5.61 1.55
C GLU A 134 -18.63 -4.36 1.64
N LEU A 135 -18.13 -3.25 2.17
CA LEU A 135 -18.87 -1.99 2.27
C LEU A 135 -18.94 -1.20 0.95
N ASN A 136 -18.18 -1.58 -0.09
CA ASN A 136 -17.94 -0.74 -1.28
C ASN A 136 -18.61 -1.22 -2.59
N GLU A 137 -19.37 -2.32 -2.60
CA GLU A 137 -19.80 -2.97 -3.85
C GLU A 137 -20.95 -2.30 -4.66
N ASN A 138 -21.45 -1.13 -4.26
CA ASN A 138 -22.59 -0.49 -4.92
C ASN A 138 -22.23 0.78 -5.70
N HIS A 139 -21.47 0.71 -6.81
CA HIS A 139 -21.57 1.60 -8.01
C HIS A 139 -20.45 1.31 -9.04
N LEU A 140 -20.82 0.99 -10.29
CA LEU A 140 -19.90 0.56 -11.35
C LEU A 140 -20.31 1.20 -12.70
N ILE A 141 -19.51 2.09 -13.31
CA ILE A 141 -19.58 2.47 -14.75
C ILE A 141 -18.18 2.88 -15.32
N LEU A 142 -17.78 2.09 -16.33
CA LEU A 142 -16.88 2.17 -17.51
C LEU A 142 -16.11 3.47 -17.93
N VAL A 143 -14.89 3.31 -18.51
CA VAL A 143 -14.46 3.62 -19.92
C VAL A 143 -12.91 3.64 -20.13
N SER A 144 -12.44 2.68 -20.95
CA SER A 144 -11.37 2.55 -21.99
C SER A 144 -9.99 3.30 -22.00
N ASP A 145 -8.91 2.48 -22.04
CA ASP A 145 -7.89 2.25 -23.11
C ASP A 145 -6.44 2.84 -23.15
N THR A 146 -5.51 1.88 -23.38
CA THR A 146 -4.13 1.88 -23.96
C THR A 146 -2.82 1.96 -23.11
N THR A 147 -2.00 0.90 -23.23
CA THR A 147 -0.65 0.58 -22.68
C THR A 147 0.46 0.62 -23.78
N PRO A 148 1.73 0.16 -23.62
CA PRO A 148 2.70 0.03 -22.49
C PRO A 148 4.18 0.40 -22.86
N SER A 149 5.12 0.28 -21.89
CA SER A 149 6.53 -0.18 -22.07
C SER A 149 7.38 -0.01 -20.78
N ARG A 150 8.04 -1.10 -20.35
CA ARG A 150 8.81 -1.29 -19.11
C ARG A 150 10.33 -1.16 -19.37
N GLU A 151 11.10 -0.63 -18.42
CA GLU A 151 12.52 -0.98 -18.24
C GLU A 151 13.09 -0.41 -16.91
N LEU A 152 13.69 -1.27 -16.07
CA LEU A 152 14.66 -1.07 -14.95
C LEU A 152 14.41 -1.85 -13.64
N LEU A 153 13.49 -2.81 -13.59
CA LEU A 153 13.27 -3.68 -12.43
C LEU A 153 13.40 -5.15 -12.87
N GLU A 154 14.31 -5.92 -12.26
CA GLU A 154 14.47 -7.36 -12.58
C GLU A 154 13.35 -8.19 -11.94
N ALA A 155 13.09 -7.98 -10.64
CA ALA A 155 11.95 -8.53 -9.92
C ALA A 155 11.68 -7.76 -8.62
N GLN A 156 10.42 -7.61 -8.27
CA GLN A 156 9.96 -7.25 -6.93
C GLN A 156 8.98 -8.32 -6.46
N ASP A 157 9.19 -8.79 -5.24
CA ASP A 157 8.21 -9.56 -4.49
C ASP A 157 7.85 -8.76 -3.23
N THR A 158 6.70 -9.04 -2.64
CA THR A 158 5.98 -8.32 -1.59
C THR A 158 6.86 -7.56 -0.56
N ASP A 159 7.96 -8.15 -0.10
CA ASP A 159 8.91 -7.57 0.86
C ASP A 159 10.37 -7.55 0.37
N SER A 160 10.60 -7.90 -0.90
CA SER A 160 11.91 -8.18 -1.47
C SER A 160 12.11 -7.42 -2.79
N VAL A 161 13.28 -6.81 -2.95
CA VAL A 161 13.65 -6.13 -4.20
C VAL A 161 14.99 -6.63 -4.69
N PHE A 162 15.03 -7.11 -5.93
CA PHE A 162 16.27 -7.48 -6.60
C PHE A 162 16.78 -6.29 -7.40
N VAL A 163 17.94 -5.76 -7.00
CA VAL A 163 18.56 -4.58 -7.60
C VAL A 163 19.99 -4.88 -8.02
N GLN A 164 20.41 -4.35 -9.17
CA GLN A 164 21.79 -4.45 -9.67
C GLN A 164 22.77 -3.56 -8.88
N ASN A 165 22.26 -2.48 -8.29
CA ASN A 165 23.05 -1.52 -7.51
C ASN A 165 22.68 -1.62 -6.03
N PRO A 166 23.64 -1.47 -5.10
CA PRO A 166 23.36 -1.51 -3.68
C PRO A 166 22.36 -0.43 -3.26
N LEU A 167 21.43 -0.80 -2.38
CA LEU A 167 20.48 0.12 -1.77
C LEU A 167 21.21 1.14 -0.85
N PRO A 168 20.66 2.35 -0.69
CA PRO A 168 21.16 3.34 0.28
C PRO A 168 21.30 2.76 1.71
N GLN A 169 22.38 3.11 2.41
CA GLN A 169 22.69 2.53 3.74
C GLN A 169 21.69 2.91 4.84
N ASP A 170 20.91 3.97 4.66
CA ASP A 170 19.89 4.44 5.58
C ASP A 170 18.62 3.58 5.58
N ILE A 171 18.36 2.85 4.49
CA ILE A 171 17.21 1.94 4.36
C ILE A 171 17.58 0.46 4.56
N VAL A 172 18.86 0.14 4.68
CA VAL A 172 19.37 -1.22 4.89
C VAL A 172 19.85 -1.40 6.34
N GLY A 173 19.30 -2.37 7.07
CA GLY A 173 19.69 -2.60 8.47
C GLY A 173 18.88 -3.69 9.17
N SER A 174 19.11 -3.85 10.48
CA SER A 174 18.42 -4.86 11.31
C SER A 174 17.19 -4.31 12.05
N GLY A 175 16.86 -3.04 11.85
CA GLY A 175 15.72 -2.38 12.47
C GLY A 175 14.39 -2.75 11.82
N LEU A 176 13.28 -2.53 12.55
CA LEU A 176 11.95 -2.85 12.06
C LEU A 176 11.58 -1.97 10.85
N GLY A 177 11.28 -2.60 9.71
CA GLY A 177 10.92 -1.90 8.46
C GLY A 177 12.11 -1.46 7.61
N GLN A 178 13.33 -1.88 7.92
CA GLN A 178 14.49 -1.74 7.05
C GLN A 178 14.65 -2.99 6.16
N PHE A 179 15.24 -2.82 4.99
CA PHE A 179 15.64 -3.94 4.14
C PHE A 179 16.86 -4.65 4.75
N LYS A 180 16.85 -5.97 4.71
CA LYS A 180 18.02 -6.77 5.09
C LYS A 180 18.76 -7.18 3.82
N ASP A 181 20.09 -7.05 3.81
CA ASP A 181 20.92 -7.65 2.77
C ASP A 181 20.94 -9.17 3.01
N GLU A 182 20.21 -9.94 2.19
CA GLU A 182 20.08 -11.40 2.36
C GLU A 182 21.19 -12.19 1.66
N LEU A 183 21.99 -11.52 0.82
CA LEU A 183 23.07 -12.14 0.03
C LEU A 183 24.46 -11.96 0.67
N LYS A 184 24.53 -11.29 1.84
CA LYS A 184 25.72 -11.18 2.69
C LYS A 184 25.51 -11.84 4.03
#